data_AF-A0A6I6WRM3-F1
#
_entry.id   AF-A0A6I6WRM3-F1
#
_cell.length_a   1.000
_cell.length_b   1.000
_cell.length_c   1.000
_cell.angle_alpha   90.00
_cell.angle_beta   90.00
_cell.angle_gamma   90.00
#
_symmetry.space_group_name_H-M   'P 1'
#
loop_
_entity.id
_entity.type
_entity.pdbx_description
1 polymer ?
#
loop_
_entity_poly.entity_id
_entity_poly.type
_entity_poly.pdbx_seq_one_letter_code
_entity_poly.pdbx_strand_id
1 'polypeptide(L)'
;MAATPRFVDIHIVQPVPYANLNRDDTNSVKTVLYGDALRTRVSSQSWKRATRTHFQEALGDRTLRTRRIGERVSETLRGRGWDQELAERAGAHVAAGSSIKWEVAKGPDKQPIKNKVLTNALIYLPENAVEALADIAEAHKDALTTDFTGGKGKKTESVLPKNQIDKIFRERNGVINLFGRMLAEVDDADVDGAVQVAHAFTTHATEVELDYFSAVDDFTEAKNDETGSGHMGTAEFSASTFYRFATVDLKEVAKNLGDGSTLDLEAARELTGQFLLSFIESLPQAKKNSTAPHTLPHLVHVAVRSDRPLSFAAAFEEPVQAAANGGFVGRSVADVDAYANAANTLLGPERVLHAAHASLDFDKLQYLGKRHSSFKALVDSALDVALAEAPQ
;
A
#
# COMPACT_ATOMS: atom_id res chain seq x y z
N MET A 1 28.58 17.12 15.96
CA MET A 1 27.28 16.66 16.49
C MET A 1 27.18 15.17 16.16
N ALA A 2 26.74 14.33 17.10
CA ALA A 2 26.53 12.92 16.82
C ALA A 2 25.47 12.77 15.71
N ALA A 3 25.69 11.85 14.78
CA ALA A 3 24.76 11.61 13.69
C ALA A 3 23.47 11.00 14.24
N THR A 4 22.33 11.62 13.95
CA THR A 4 21.01 11.16 14.41
C THR A 4 20.34 10.29 13.33
N PRO A 5 19.65 9.20 13.71
CA PRO A 5 18.85 8.43 12.78
C PRO A 5 17.83 9.29 12.03
N ARG A 6 17.68 9.06 10.73
CA ARG A 6 16.72 9.78 9.90
C ARG A 6 15.92 8.87 8.99
N PHE A 7 16.58 7.95 8.30
CA PHE A 7 15.95 7.04 7.35
C PHE A 7 16.16 5.58 7.77
N VAL A 8 15.12 4.77 7.64
CA VAL A 8 15.21 3.31 7.73
C VAL A 8 14.94 2.73 6.35
N ASP A 9 16.01 2.30 5.69
CA ASP A 9 15.99 1.71 4.36
C ASP A 9 15.81 0.20 4.47
N ILE A 10 14.90 -0.37 3.69
CA ILE A 10 14.69 -1.82 3.58
C ILE A 10 14.85 -2.28 2.14
N HIS A 11 15.69 -3.29 1.96
CA HIS A 11 16.04 -3.90 0.69
C HIS A 11 15.66 -5.37 0.71
N ILE A 12 14.97 -5.84 -0.31
CA ILE A 12 14.49 -7.22 -0.39
C ILE A 12 14.85 -7.83 -1.74
N VAL A 13 15.40 -9.05 -1.71
CA VAL A 13 15.48 -9.93 -2.88
C VAL A 13 14.52 -11.10 -2.66
N GLN A 14 13.53 -11.23 -3.54
CA GLN A 14 12.47 -12.22 -3.42
C GLN A 14 12.23 -12.94 -4.75
N PRO A 15 12.53 -14.25 -4.84
CA PRO A 15 12.05 -15.06 -5.94
C PRO A 15 10.54 -15.28 -5.82
N VAL A 16 9.86 -15.18 -6.95
CA VAL A 16 8.42 -15.44 -7.09
C VAL A 16 8.28 -16.46 -8.22
N PRO A 17 7.50 -17.55 -8.02
CA PRO A 17 7.24 -18.52 -9.07
C PRO A 17 6.38 -17.91 -10.18
N TYR A 18 5.98 -18.73 -11.14
CA TYR A 18 5.08 -18.36 -12.22
C TYR A 18 3.85 -17.58 -11.72
N ALA A 19 3.80 -16.27 -12.01
CA ALA A 19 2.79 -15.39 -11.45
C ALA A 19 2.59 -14.11 -12.28
N ASN A 20 1.41 -13.50 -12.10
CA ASN A 20 1.11 -12.15 -12.57
C ASN A 20 0.68 -11.29 -11.38
N LEU A 21 1.68 -10.83 -10.62
CA LEU A 21 1.49 -10.05 -9.39
C LEU A 21 0.88 -8.67 -9.66
N ASN A 22 1.10 -8.10 -10.86
CA ASN A 22 0.51 -6.83 -11.25
C ASN A 22 0.40 -6.71 -12.78
N ARG A 23 -0.86 -6.59 -13.24
CA ARG A 23 -1.19 -6.41 -14.66
C ARG A 23 -1.62 -4.99 -15.03
N ASP A 24 -1.51 -4.66 -16.29
CA ASP A 24 -2.05 -3.43 -16.90
C ASP A 24 -3.51 -3.59 -17.33
N ASP A 25 -3.99 -2.64 -18.13
CA ASP A 25 -5.35 -2.57 -18.66
C ASP A 25 -5.64 -3.62 -19.74
N THR A 26 -4.61 -4.20 -20.38
CA THR A 26 -4.75 -5.31 -21.33
C THR A 26 -4.60 -6.68 -20.67
N ASN A 27 -4.52 -6.74 -19.33
CA ASN A 27 -4.22 -7.92 -18.53
C ASN A 27 -2.80 -8.49 -18.70
N SER A 28 -1.89 -7.72 -19.30
CA SER A 28 -0.50 -8.11 -19.54
C SER A 28 0.37 -7.92 -18.30
N VAL A 29 1.47 -8.67 -18.19
CA VAL A 29 2.45 -8.48 -17.12
C VAL A 29 3.15 -7.13 -17.34
N LYS A 30 3.18 -6.28 -16.31
CA LYS A 30 3.87 -4.99 -16.45
C LYS A 30 5.38 -5.21 -16.59
N THR A 31 5.98 -4.50 -17.52
CA THR A 31 7.43 -4.54 -17.77
C THR A 31 8.09 -3.16 -17.64
N VAL A 32 9.42 -3.15 -17.66
CA VAL A 32 10.28 -1.98 -17.74
C VAL A 32 11.57 -2.34 -18.48
N LEU A 33 12.11 -1.40 -19.24
CA LEU A 33 13.45 -1.50 -19.82
C LEU A 33 14.45 -0.84 -18.86
N TYR A 34 15.42 -1.59 -18.33
CA TYR A 34 16.45 -1.07 -17.44
C TYR A 34 17.79 -1.76 -17.69
N GLY A 35 18.84 -0.96 -17.95
CA GLY A 35 20.15 -1.44 -18.42
C GLY A 35 20.04 -2.28 -19.70
N ASP A 36 19.21 -1.81 -20.64
CA ASP A 36 18.91 -2.48 -21.92
C ASP A 36 18.34 -3.91 -21.81
N ALA A 37 17.83 -4.30 -20.63
CA ALA A 37 17.12 -5.54 -20.44
C ALA A 37 15.64 -5.31 -20.12
N LEU A 38 14.78 -6.08 -20.78
CA LEU A 38 13.36 -6.15 -20.46
C LEU A 38 13.17 -6.92 -19.15
N ARG A 39 12.44 -6.32 -18.22
CA ARG A 39 12.24 -6.82 -16.85
C ARG A 39 10.79 -6.76 -16.48
N THR A 40 10.30 -7.75 -15.74
CA THR A 40 8.96 -7.64 -15.16
C THR A 40 9.00 -6.69 -13.97
N ARG A 41 7.90 -5.98 -13.76
CA ARG A 41 7.79 -4.91 -12.78
C ARG A 41 6.48 -5.03 -12.02
N VAL A 42 6.55 -4.92 -10.71
CA VAL A 42 5.39 -4.71 -9.85
C VAL A 42 5.35 -3.24 -9.44
N SER A 43 4.22 -2.59 -9.72
CA SER A 43 4.08 -1.17 -9.42
C SER A 43 4.09 -0.88 -7.91
N SER A 44 4.65 0.28 -7.54
CA SER A 44 4.73 0.71 -6.13
C SER A 44 3.36 0.72 -5.47
N GLN A 45 2.30 1.14 -6.16
CA GLN A 45 0.93 1.15 -5.63
C GLN A 45 0.37 -0.24 -5.35
N SER A 46 0.76 -1.25 -6.15
CA SER A 46 0.31 -2.63 -5.95
C SER A 46 0.90 -3.20 -4.67
N TRP A 47 2.21 -3.00 -4.49
CA TRP A 47 2.91 -3.37 -3.26
C TRP A 47 2.46 -2.54 -2.06
N LYS A 48 2.40 -1.21 -2.18
CA LYS A 48 1.94 -0.31 -1.12
C LYS A 48 0.52 -0.66 -0.65
N ARG A 49 -0.37 -1.09 -1.56
CA ARG A 49 -1.70 -1.60 -1.19
C ARG A 49 -1.61 -2.90 -0.41
N ALA A 50 -0.84 -3.88 -0.89
CA ALA A 50 -0.69 -5.17 -0.20
C ALA A 50 -0.10 -4.98 1.22
N THR A 51 0.97 -4.20 1.32
CA THR A 51 1.61 -3.82 2.58
C THR A 51 0.65 -3.09 3.51
N ARG A 52 -0.09 -2.10 3.02
CA ARG A 52 -1.07 -1.39 3.83
C ARG A 52 -2.19 -2.32 4.33
N THR A 53 -2.71 -3.22 3.50
CA THR A 53 -3.74 -4.17 3.93
C THR A 53 -3.24 -5.04 5.08
N HIS A 54 -2.06 -5.65 4.93
CA HIS A 54 -1.43 -6.45 5.97
C HIS A 54 -1.16 -5.63 7.25
N PHE A 55 -0.66 -4.40 7.09
CA PHE A 55 -0.38 -3.47 8.19
C PHE A 55 -1.64 -3.15 9.00
N GLN A 56 -2.75 -2.82 8.34
CA GLN A 56 -4.03 -2.53 8.99
C GLN A 56 -4.61 -3.75 9.72
N GLU A 57 -4.43 -4.94 9.15
CA GLU A 57 -4.88 -6.18 9.78
C GLU A 57 -4.07 -6.48 11.06
N ALA A 58 -2.77 -6.27 11.00
CA ALA A 58 -1.88 -6.49 12.15
C ALA A 58 -2.12 -5.50 13.30
N LEU A 59 -2.37 -4.22 13.00
CA LEU A 59 -2.64 -3.21 14.03
C LEU A 59 -4.09 -3.19 14.51
N GLY A 60 -5.03 -3.81 13.77
CA GLY A 60 -6.47 -3.63 14.00
C GLY A 60 -7.01 -2.27 13.56
N ASP A 61 -6.14 -1.36 13.12
CA ASP A 61 -6.48 -0.02 12.65
C ASP A 61 -6.81 -0.01 11.16
N ARG A 62 -8.07 0.27 10.81
CA ARG A 62 -8.53 0.31 9.42
C ARG A 62 -8.77 1.73 8.94
N THR A 63 -8.51 1.97 7.66
CA THR A 63 -8.88 3.20 6.98
C THR A 63 -9.86 2.92 5.86
N LEU A 64 -10.82 3.84 5.70
CA LEU A 64 -11.78 3.85 4.63
C LEU A 64 -11.28 4.78 3.52
N ARG A 65 -11.22 4.25 2.29
CA ARG A 65 -10.93 5.05 1.10
C ARG A 65 -12.10 5.01 0.13
N THR A 66 -12.89 6.09 0.03
CA THR A 66 -14.15 6.04 -0.71
C THR A 66 -14.60 7.40 -1.27
N ARG A 67 -15.32 7.37 -2.39
CA ARG A 67 -16.15 8.49 -2.89
C ARG A 67 -17.61 8.37 -2.42
N ARG A 68 -17.97 7.23 -1.83
CA ARG A 68 -19.33 6.82 -1.42
C ARG A 68 -19.52 6.97 0.09
N ILE A 69 -18.98 8.04 0.69
CA ILE A 69 -19.05 8.23 2.14
C ILE A 69 -20.49 8.30 2.64
N GLY A 70 -21.38 8.92 1.85
CA GLY A 70 -22.80 9.00 2.18
C GLY A 70 -23.48 7.63 2.25
N GLU A 71 -23.13 6.71 1.34
CA GLU A 71 -23.66 5.34 1.39
C GLU A 71 -23.16 4.59 2.62
N ARG A 72 -21.87 4.73 2.95
CA ARG A 72 -21.27 4.09 4.14
C ARG A 72 -21.88 4.60 5.44
N VAL A 73 -22.19 5.89 5.53
CA VAL A 73 -22.91 6.49 6.68
C VAL A 73 -24.36 6.01 6.74
N SER A 74 -25.05 5.93 5.59
CA SER A 74 -26.40 5.38 5.52
C SER A 74 -26.45 3.93 6.03
N GLU A 75 -25.48 3.10 5.64
CA GLU A 75 -25.34 1.72 6.17
C GLU A 75 -25.17 1.71 7.69
N THR A 76 -24.33 2.59 8.25
CA THR A 76 -24.17 2.73 9.71
C THR A 76 -25.49 3.12 10.38
N LEU A 77 -26.19 4.15 9.88
CA LEU A 77 -27.45 4.62 10.45
C LEU A 77 -28.56 3.56 10.38
N ARG A 78 -28.63 2.78 9.28
CA ARG A 78 -29.53 1.63 9.18
C ARG A 78 -29.21 0.56 10.21
N GLY A 79 -27.93 0.30 10.48
CA GLY A 79 -27.49 -0.55 11.58
C GLY A 79 -27.95 -0.06 12.96
N ARG A 80 -28.11 1.27 13.12
CA ARG A 80 -28.69 1.92 14.31
C ARG A 80 -30.22 1.96 14.32
N GLY A 81 -30.90 1.30 13.36
CA GLY A 81 -32.35 1.20 13.31
C GLY A 81 -33.07 2.34 12.56
N TRP A 82 -32.35 3.15 11.78
CA TRP A 82 -33.00 4.16 10.93
C TRP A 82 -33.72 3.51 9.74
N ASP A 83 -34.84 4.12 9.34
CA ASP A 83 -35.51 3.80 8.08
C ASP A 83 -34.57 4.04 6.88
N GLN A 84 -34.72 3.22 5.83
CA GLN A 84 -33.84 3.24 4.67
C GLN A 84 -33.83 4.61 3.97
N GLU A 85 -35.00 5.21 3.73
CA GLU A 85 -35.09 6.48 3.02
C GLU A 85 -34.47 7.62 3.82
N LEU A 86 -34.74 7.65 5.13
CA LEU A 86 -34.15 8.64 6.03
C LEU A 86 -32.62 8.48 6.15
N ALA A 87 -32.12 7.25 6.24
CA ALA A 87 -30.69 6.97 6.32
C ALA A 87 -29.95 7.34 5.02
N GLU A 88 -30.52 7.03 3.86
CA GLU A 88 -29.97 7.47 2.56
C GLU A 88 -29.92 9.00 2.47
N ARG A 89 -30.98 9.70 2.89
CA ARG A 89 -31.01 11.16 2.94
C ARG A 89 -29.95 11.72 3.89
N ALA A 90 -29.81 11.15 5.08
CA ALA A 90 -28.79 11.53 6.05
C ALA A 90 -27.37 11.36 5.49
N GLY A 91 -27.11 10.21 4.86
CA GLY A 91 -25.85 9.94 4.16
C GLY A 91 -25.56 10.96 3.05
N ALA A 92 -26.57 11.31 2.25
CA ALA A 92 -26.47 12.34 1.23
C ALA A 92 -26.07 13.70 1.82
N HIS A 93 -26.70 14.08 2.93
CA HIS A 93 -26.38 15.31 3.67
C HIS A 93 -24.95 15.31 4.22
N VAL A 94 -24.42 14.18 4.69
CA VAL A 94 -23.02 14.10 5.13
C VAL A 94 -22.08 14.31 3.95
N ALA A 95 -22.30 13.60 2.84
CA ALA A 95 -21.44 13.74 1.65
C ALA A 95 -21.48 15.18 1.08
N ALA A 96 -22.67 15.78 1.05
CA ALA A 96 -22.87 17.14 0.54
C ALA A 96 -22.51 18.26 1.53
N GLY A 97 -22.34 17.94 2.82
CA GLY A 97 -22.06 18.90 3.90
C GLY A 97 -20.60 19.23 4.10
N SER A 98 -19.68 18.53 3.44
CA SER A 98 -18.23 18.81 3.50
C SER A 98 -17.79 19.96 2.58
N SER A 99 -16.52 20.37 2.67
CA SER A 99 -15.89 21.26 1.68
C SER A 99 -15.74 20.63 0.28
N ILE A 100 -15.92 19.31 0.15
CA ILE A 100 -15.66 18.59 -1.08
C ILE A 100 -16.83 18.77 -2.06
N LYS A 101 -16.51 19.07 -3.32
CA LYS A 101 -17.51 19.06 -4.40
C LYS A 101 -18.14 17.68 -4.52
N TRP A 102 -19.42 17.64 -4.83
CA TRP A 102 -20.17 16.40 -4.95
C TRP A 102 -21.09 16.39 -6.17
N GLU A 103 -21.51 15.17 -6.53
CA GLU A 103 -22.47 14.87 -7.58
C GLU A 103 -23.45 13.79 -7.11
N VAL A 104 -24.63 13.72 -7.73
CA VAL A 104 -25.56 12.61 -7.52
C VAL A 104 -25.22 11.50 -8.52
N ALA A 105 -25.04 10.29 -8.01
CA ALA A 105 -24.75 9.11 -8.83
C ALA A 105 -25.85 8.87 -9.86
N LYS A 106 -25.47 8.34 -11.02
CA LYS A 106 -26.41 7.99 -12.09
C LYS A 106 -26.54 6.48 -12.24
N GLY A 107 -27.76 6.01 -12.53
CA GLY A 107 -28.04 4.63 -12.87
C GLY A 107 -27.57 4.25 -14.27
N PRO A 108 -27.75 2.98 -14.68
CA PRO A 108 -27.42 2.50 -16.03
C PRO A 108 -28.14 3.26 -17.15
N ASP A 109 -29.33 3.77 -16.86
CA ASP A 109 -30.17 4.62 -17.72
C ASP A 109 -29.73 6.10 -17.75
N LYS A 110 -28.61 6.42 -17.10
CA LYS A 110 -28.06 7.78 -16.92
C LYS A 110 -28.95 8.71 -16.09
N GLN A 111 -29.97 8.20 -15.39
CA GLN A 111 -30.81 9.01 -14.52
C GLN A 111 -30.21 9.15 -13.12
N PRO A 112 -30.36 10.32 -12.46
CA PRO A 112 -29.91 10.48 -11.07
C PRO A 112 -30.60 9.51 -10.12
N ILE A 113 -29.84 8.92 -9.21
CA ILE A 113 -30.35 8.07 -8.13
C ILE A 113 -30.55 8.97 -6.90
N LYS A 114 -31.80 9.12 -6.45
CA LYS A 114 -32.17 9.93 -5.29
C LYS A 114 -31.27 9.60 -4.09
N ASN A 115 -30.76 10.63 -3.41
CA ASN A 115 -29.93 10.54 -2.19
C ASN A 115 -28.63 9.74 -2.31
N LYS A 116 -28.24 9.32 -3.53
CA LYS A 116 -26.95 8.67 -3.76
C LYS A 116 -25.89 9.69 -4.13
N VAL A 117 -25.39 10.42 -3.14
CA VAL A 117 -24.39 11.48 -3.34
C VAL A 117 -22.97 10.92 -3.27
N LEU A 118 -22.18 11.23 -4.29
CA LEU A 118 -20.76 10.91 -4.38
C LEU A 118 -19.93 12.17 -4.21
N THR A 119 -18.88 12.09 -3.41
CA THR A 119 -17.85 13.15 -3.41
C THR A 119 -17.01 13.04 -4.67
N ASN A 120 -16.53 14.18 -5.18
CA ASN A 120 -15.67 14.23 -6.35
C ASN A 120 -14.24 13.82 -6.01
N ALA A 121 -13.80 14.10 -4.77
CA ALA A 121 -12.54 13.60 -4.23
C ALA A 121 -12.72 12.24 -3.54
N LEU A 122 -11.65 11.44 -3.56
CA LEU A 122 -11.58 10.15 -2.88
C LEU A 122 -11.17 10.39 -1.41
N ILE A 123 -12.13 10.35 -0.50
CA ILE A 123 -11.89 10.60 0.91
C ILE A 123 -11.08 9.44 1.49
N TYR A 124 -10.17 9.77 2.40
CA TYR A 124 -9.36 8.81 3.14
C TYR A 124 -9.38 9.14 4.64
N LEU A 125 -10.05 8.32 5.44
CA LEU A 125 -10.24 8.55 6.88
C LEU A 125 -10.08 7.25 7.67
N PRO A 126 -9.88 7.30 9.00
CA PRO A 126 -10.07 6.14 9.86
C PRO A 126 -11.47 5.54 9.68
N GLU A 127 -11.62 4.21 9.68
CA GLU A 127 -12.92 3.57 9.44
C GLU A 127 -13.95 3.93 10.55
N ASN A 128 -13.49 4.07 11.79
CA ASN A 128 -14.33 4.46 12.93
C ASN A 128 -14.85 5.90 12.86
N ALA A 129 -14.21 6.79 12.10
CA ALA A 129 -14.69 8.17 11.90
C ALA A 129 -16.05 8.22 11.17
N VAL A 130 -16.46 7.12 10.50
CA VAL A 130 -17.82 6.99 9.96
C VAL A 130 -18.89 7.06 11.06
N GLU A 131 -18.60 6.52 12.25
CA GLU A 131 -19.54 6.57 13.39
C GLU A 131 -19.75 8.02 13.84
N ALA A 132 -18.68 8.81 13.92
CA ALA A 132 -18.77 10.23 14.27
C ALA A 132 -19.57 11.04 13.22
N LEU A 133 -19.47 10.69 11.93
CA LEU A 133 -20.29 11.29 10.88
C LEU A 133 -21.78 10.92 11.04
N ALA A 134 -22.07 9.67 11.42
CA ALA A 134 -23.41 9.22 11.72
C ALA A 134 -23.98 9.94 12.96
N ASP A 135 -23.16 10.17 14.00
CA ASP A 135 -23.55 10.93 15.19
C ASP A 135 -23.97 12.36 14.85
N ILE A 136 -23.24 13.03 13.93
CA ILE A 136 -23.63 14.37 13.44
C ILE A 136 -25.00 14.32 12.78
N ALA A 137 -25.24 13.34 11.90
CA ALA A 137 -26.52 13.20 11.23
C ALA A 137 -27.66 12.92 12.22
N GLU A 138 -27.38 12.12 13.25
CA GLU A 138 -28.35 11.78 14.30
C GLU A 138 -28.70 12.97 15.18
N ALA A 139 -27.73 13.79 15.55
CA ALA A 139 -27.95 15.03 16.30
C ALA A 139 -28.83 16.05 15.54
N HIS A 140 -28.94 15.93 14.21
CA HIS A 140 -29.68 16.86 13.35
C HIS A 140 -30.85 16.16 12.62
N LYS A 141 -31.30 15.01 13.11
CA LYS A 141 -32.29 14.14 12.45
C LYS A 141 -33.53 14.89 11.95
N ASP A 142 -34.10 15.76 12.78
CA ASP A 142 -35.33 16.49 12.47
C ASP A 142 -35.16 17.53 11.35
N ALA A 143 -33.93 17.98 11.09
CA ALA A 143 -33.63 18.93 10.02
C ALA A 143 -33.45 18.26 8.64
N LEU A 144 -33.29 16.93 8.60
CA LEU A 144 -33.02 16.16 7.38
C LEU A 144 -34.30 15.91 6.55
N THR A 145 -34.85 16.99 6.00
CA THR A 145 -36.12 16.97 5.26
C THR A 145 -35.95 17.08 3.75
N THR A 146 -34.75 17.39 3.26
CA THR A 146 -34.51 17.69 1.84
C THR A 146 -33.78 16.56 1.13
N ASP A 147 -34.28 16.17 -0.04
CA ASP A 147 -33.66 15.13 -0.88
C ASP A 147 -32.68 15.71 -1.91
N PHE A 148 -31.68 14.90 -2.29
CA PHE A 148 -30.73 15.18 -3.35
C PHE A 148 -31.11 14.42 -4.62
N THR A 149 -31.66 15.12 -5.62
CA THR A 149 -32.25 14.53 -6.84
C THR A 149 -31.46 14.81 -8.13
N GLY A 150 -30.41 15.64 -8.08
CA GLY A 150 -29.52 15.89 -9.22
C GLY A 150 -30.13 16.69 -10.39
N GLY A 151 -31.23 17.42 -10.17
CA GLY A 151 -31.88 18.25 -11.19
C GLY A 151 -31.12 19.53 -11.57
N LYS A 152 -31.53 20.19 -12.67
CA LYS A 152 -30.90 21.41 -13.24
C LYS A 152 -31.12 22.70 -12.41
N GLY A 153 -31.57 22.59 -11.16
CA GLY A 153 -31.87 23.72 -10.27
C GLY A 153 -30.67 24.18 -9.44
N LYS A 154 -30.90 25.11 -8.50
CA LYS A 154 -29.93 25.47 -7.46
C LYS A 154 -29.52 24.19 -6.71
N LYS A 155 -28.22 23.95 -6.55
CA LYS A 155 -27.73 22.77 -5.81
C LYS A 155 -28.31 22.79 -4.40
N THR A 156 -28.95 21.69 -4.02
CA THR A 156 -29.38 21.45 -2.65
C THR A 156 -28.19 21.58 -1.70
N GLU A 157 -28.31 22.39 -0.66
CA GLU A 157 -27.28 22.54 0.37
C GLU A 157 -27.57 21.59 1.53
N SER A 158 -26.52 21.09 2.17
CA SER A 158 -26.69 20.28 3.37
C SER A 158 -27.06 21.16 4.55
N VAL A 159 -27.96 20.68 5.40
CA VAL A 159 -28.30 21.31 6.68
C VAL A 159 -27.29 20.97 7.79
N LEU A 160 -26.36 20.04 7.53
CA LEU A 160 -25.38 19.58 8.52
C LEU A 160 -24.22 20.59 8.67
N PRO A 161 -23.65 20.71 9.88
CA PRO A 161 -22.57 21.67 10.15
C PRO A 161 -21.27 21.28 9.45
N LYS A 162 -20.95 21.99 8.36
CA LYS A 162 -19.74 21.80 7.55
C LYS A 162 -18.45 21.67 8.37
N ASN A 163 -18.24 22.57 9.33
CA ASN A 163 -17.02 22.59 10.15
C ASN A 163 -16.85 21.32 10.98
N GLN A 164 -17.93 20.66 11.41
CA GLN A 164 -17.85 19.41 12.17
C GLN A 164 -17.51 18.23 11.26
N ILE A 165 -18.11 18.18 10.05
CA ILE A 165 -17.79 17.17 9.04
C ILE A 165 -16.33 17.28 8.60
N ASP A 166 -15.88 18.49 8.26
CA ASP A 166 -14.50 18.73 7.83
C ASP A 166 -13.50 18.43 8.96
N LYS A 167 -13.86 18.68 10.23
CA LYS A 167 -13.06 18.26 11.39
C LYS A 167 -12.86 16.75 11.42
N ILE A 168 -13.91 15.95 11.20
CA ILE A 168 -13.81 14.49 11.14
C ILE A 168 -12.98 14.05 9.93
N PHE A 169 -13.12 14.72 8.78
CA PHE A 169 -12.31 14.43 7.60
C PHE A 169 -10.81 14.72 7.80
N ARG A 170 -10.44 15.51 8.81
CA ARG A 170 -9.04 15.73 9.21
C ARG A 170 -8.50 14.65 10.13
N GLU A 171 -9.34 13.82 10.75
CA GLU A 171 -8.89 12.78 11.67
C GLU A 171 -7.91 11.82 11.02
N ARG A 172 -6.97 11.32 11.81
CA ARG A 172 -5.84 10.49 11.37
C ARG A 172 -5.75 9.28 12.29
N ASN A 173 -5.14 8.22 11.77
CA ASN A 173 -4.67 7.09 12.56
C ASN A 173 -3.24 6.73 12.11
N GLY A 174 -2.64 5.70 12.71
CA GLY A 174 -1.27 5.27 12.38
C GLY A 174 -1.05 4.99 10.89
N VAL A 175 -2.08 4.47 10.21
CA VAL A 175 -2.05 4.21 8.76
C VAL A 175 -1.92 5.51 7.96
N ILE A 176 -2.74 6.52 8.26
CA ILE A 176 -2.67 7.82 7.56
C ILE A 176 -1.35 8.53 7.88
N ASN A 177 -0.88 8.45 9.14
CA ASN A 177 0.38 9.07 9.56
C ASN A 177 1.60 8.47 8.84
N LEU A 178 1.58 7.18 8.50
CA LEU A 178 2.66 6.58 7.70
C LEU A 178 2.48 6.79 6.19
N PHE A 179 1.29 6.48 5.67
CA PHE A 179 1.09 6.37 4.22
C PHE A 179 0.71 7.69 3.54
N GLY A 180 0.32 8.70 4.33
CA GLY A 180 -0.13 10.01 3.91
C GLY A 180 -1.59 10.05 3.45
N ARG A 181 -2.09 11.27 3.25
CA ARG A 181 -3.40 11.58 2.70
C ARG A 181 -3.31 12.83 1.84
N MET A 182 -3.96 12.77 0.68
CA MET A 182 -4.22 13.94 -0.16
C MET A 182 -5.72 14.20 -0.19
N LEU A 183 -6.16 15.36 0.31
CA LEU A 183 -7.54 15.83 0.38
C LEU A 183 -7.57 17.37 0.29
N ALA A 184 -7.20 17.90 -0.87
CA ALA A 184 -6.95 19.33 -1.09
C ALA A 184 -8.19 20.23 -0.90
N GLU A 185 -9.41 19.69 -1.03
CA GLU A 185 -10.63 20.46 -0.85
C GLU A 185 -10.97 20.76 0.62
N VAL A 186 -10.35 20.07 1.58
CA VAL A 186 -10.55 20.28 3.01
C VAL A 186 -9.28 20.89 3.60
N ASP A 187 -9.36 22.13 4.05
CA ASP A 187 -8.21 22.84 4.64
C ASP A 187 -7.58 21.99 5.76
N ASP A 188 -6.25 21.94 5.81
CA ASP A 188 -5.45 21.20 6.81
C ASP A 188 -5.70 19.68 6.87
N ALA A 189 -6.35 19.09 5.86
CA ALA A 189 -6.56 17.64 5.80
C ALA A 189 -5.40 16.87 5.16
N ASP A 190 -4.54 17.53 4.39
CA ASP A 190 -3.37 16.90 3.76
C ASP A 190 -2.35 16.40 4.79
N VAL A 191 -1.78 15.23 4.52
CA VAL A 191 -0.76 14.58 5.35
C VAL A 191 0.31 14.02 4.42
N ASP A 192 1.53 14.50 4.54
CA ASP A 192 2.67 13.95 3.82
C ASP A 192 2.98 12.54 4.34
N GLY A 193 3.17 11.58 3.44
CA GLY A 193 3.48 10.20 3.84
C GLY A 193 4.94 10.07 4.28
N ALA A 194 5.16 9.41 5.42
CA ALA A 194 6.50 9.12 5.93
C ALA A 194 7.19 7.94 5.21
N VAL A 195 6.45 7.14 4.44
CA VAL A 195 7.00 5.97 3.74
C VAL A 195 7.07 6.18 2.22
N GLN A 196 8.22 5.85 1.66
CA GLN A 196 8.47 5.83 0.22
C GLN A 196 8.66 4.38 -0.22
N VAL A 197 7.89 3.94 -1.23
CA VAL A 197 7.95 2.57 -1.75
C VAL A 197 8.29 2.62 -3.23
N ALA A 198 9.39 2.00 -3.62
CA ALA A 198 9.80 1.93 -5.02
C ALA A 198 8.95 0.92 -5.80
N HIS A 199 8.98 1.03 -7.13
CA HIS A 199 8.54 -0.06 -7.99
C HIS A 199 9.51 -1.23 -7.81
N ALA A 200 8.98 -2.44 -7.68
CA ALA A 200 9.81 -3.64 -7.68
C ALA A 200 10.02 -4.09 -9.12
N PHE A 201 11.23 -4.56 -9.45
CA PHE A 201 11.57 -5.04 -10.78
C PHE A 201 12.52 -6.22 -10.68
N THR A 202 12.63 -7.02 -11.73
CA THR A 202 13.49 -8.19 -11.73
C THR A 202 14.97 -7.82 -11.77
N THR A 203 15.81 -8.54 -11.04
CA THR A 203 17.27 -8.31 -11.04
C THR A 203 17.93 -8.75 -12.35
N HIS A 204 17.25 -9.61 -13.10
CA HIS A 204 17.67 -10.18 -14.37
C HIS A 204 16.66 -9.89 -15.47
N ALA A 205 17.08 -10.06 -16.74
CA ALA A 205 16.17 -10.05 -17.88
C ALA A 205 15.09 -11.12 -17.69
N THR A 206 13.86 -10.82 -18.08
CA THR A 206 12.72 -11.74 -17.92
C THR A 206 11.89 -11.79 -19.18
N GLU A 207 11.52 -13.00 -19.57
CA GLU A 207 10.56 -13.25 -20.64
C GLU A 207 9.16 -13.38 -20.04
N VAL A 208 8.19 -12.77 -20.72
CA VAL A 208 6.78 -12.93 -20.38
C VAL A 208 6.27 -14.16 -21.13
N GLU A 209 5.72 -15.11 -20.39
CA GLU A 209 5.19 -16.35 -20.92
C GLU A 209 3.68 -16.23 -21.16
N LEU A 210 3.23 -16.74 -22.31
CA LEU A 210 1.82 -16.85 -22.66
C LEU A 210 1.30 -18.22 -22.24
N ASP A 211 0.33 -18.21 -21.34
CA ASP A 211 -0.47 -19.38 -20.94
C ASP A 211 -1.70 -19.50 -21.81
N TYR A 212 -1.86 -20.60 -22.52
CA TYR A 212 -3.09 -20.93 -23.24
C TYR A 212 -3.92 -21.85 -22.37
N PHE A 213 -5.12 -21.40 -21.99
CA PHE A 213 -6.01 -22.18 -21.14
C PHE A 213 -7.39 -22.36 -21.80
N SER A 214 -8.06 -23.43 -21.43
CA SER A 214 -9.45 -23.70 -21.79
C SER A 214 -10.30 -23.91 -20.54
N ALA A 215 -11.60 -23.66 -20.68
CA ALA A 215 -12.60 -24.13 -19.73
C ALA A 215 -13.48 -25.17 -20.44
N VAL A 216 -13.56 -26.36 -19.86
CA VAL A 216 -14.39 -27.45 -20.37
C VAL A 216 -15.84 -27.21 -19.94
N ASP A 217 -16.78 -27.55 -20.83
CA ASP A 217 -18.21 -27.58 -20.49
C ASP A 217 -18.57 -29.01 -20.08
N ASP A 218 -18.90 -29.18 -18.79
CA ASP A 218 -19.21 -30.48 -18.20
C ASP A 218 -20.41 -31.16 -18.86
N PHE A 219 -21.39 -30.40 -19.40
CA PHE A 219 -22.57 -30.97 -20.07
C PHE A 219 -22.21 -31.50 -21.45
N THR A 220 -21.41 -30.75 -22.21
CA THR A 220 -20.86 -31.21 -23.50
C THR A 220 -19.96 -32.43 -23.30
N GLU A 221 -19.08 -32.42 -22.30
CA GLU A 221 -18.23 -33.58 -21.96
C GLU A 221 -19.08 -34.81 -21.61
N ALA A 222 -20.16 -34.64 -20.82
CA ALA A 222 -21.05 -35.72 -20.46
C ALA A 222 -21.86 -36.29 -21.64
N LYS A 223 -22.17 -35.47 -22.65
CA LYS A 223 -22.93 -35.88 -23.84
C LYS A 223 -22.06 -36.55 -24.91
N ASN A 224 -20.80 -36.17 -25.01
CA ASN A 224 -19.82 -36.69 -25.97
C ASN A 224 -20.34 -36.68 -27.43
N ASP A 225 -21.18 -35.71 -27.76
CA ASP A 225 -21.79 -35.49 -29.08
C ASP A 225 -21.13 -34.32 -29.83
N GLU A 226 -20.50 -33.40 -29.11
CA GLU A 226 -19.68 -32.32 -29.65
C GLU A 226 -18.25 -32.37 -29.09
N THR A 227 -17.27 -31.94 -29.89
CA THR A 227 -15.87 -31.83 -29.48
C THR A 227 -15.48 -30.36 -29.35
N GLY A 228 -14.79 -30.00 -28.26
CA GLY A 228 -14.29 -28.64 -28.05
C GLY A 228 -14.32 -28.19 -26.59
N SER A 229 -13.75 -27.01 -26.32
CA SER A 229 -13.84 -26.36 -25.01
C SER A 229 -14.96 -25.31 -25.00
N GLY A 230 -15.67 -25.16 -23.88
CA GLY A 230 -16.65 -24.08 -23.69
C GLY A 230 -16.03 -22.68 -23.69
N HIS A 231 -14.73 -22.57 -23.41
CA HIS A 231 -13.97 -21.33 -23.55
C HIS A 231 -12.48 -21.61 -23.84
N MET A 232 -11.84 -20.71 -24.58
CA MET A 232 -10.38 -20.63 -24.70
C MET A 232 -9.92 -19.20 -24.46
N GLY A 233 -8.79 -19.04 -23.79
CA GLY A 233 -8.18 -17.74 -23.52
C GLY A 233 -6.68 -17.82 -23.40
N THR A 234 -6.06 -16.64 -23.34
CA THR A 234 -4.64 -16.48 -23.05
C THR A 234 -4.43 -15.60 -21.82
N ALA A 235 -3.38 -15.88 -21.07
CA ALA A 235 -2.95 -15.05 -19.96
C ALA A 235 -1.43 -14.94 -19.93
N GLU A 236 -0.92 -13.80 -19.47
CA GLU A 236 0.52 -13.58 -19.34
C GLU A 236 0.99 -13.78 -17.91
N PHE A 237 2.15 -14.40 -17.76
CA PHE A 237 2.81 -14.67 -16.48
C PHE A 237 4.33 -14.61 -16.61
N SER A 238 5.03 -14.63 -15.48
CA SER A 238 6.49 -14.73 -15.41
C SER A 238 6.92 -15.38 -14.10
N ALA A 239 8.05 -16.09 -14.11
CA ALA A 239 8.75 -16.53 -12.89
C ALA A 239 10.07 -15.74 -12.76
N SER A 240 10.31 -15.08 -11.62
CA SER A 240 11.41 -14.12 -11.54
C SER A 240 11.89 -13.79 -10.13
N THR A 241 13.12 -13.26 -10.05
CA THR A 241 13.69 -12.71 -8.81
C THR A 241 13.54 -11.19 -8.78
N PHE A 242 12.73 -10.69 -7.85
CA PHE A 242 12.47 -9.25 -7.69
C PHE A 242 13.41 -8.61 -6.69
N TYR A 243 13.89 -7.41 -7.02
CA TYR A 243 14.40 -6.44 -6.05
C TYR A 243 13.28 -5.50 -5.62
N ARG A 244 13.15 -5.28 -4.32
CA ARG A 244 12.16 -4.38 -3.71
C ARG A 244 12.88 -3.43 -2.75
N PHE A 245 12.45 -2.17 -2.74
CA PHE A 245 13.00 -1.14 -1.88
C PHE A 245 11.90 -0.27 -1.29
N ALA A 246 12.03 0.05 0.00
CA ALA A 246 11.27 1.09 0.66
C ALA A 246 12.15 1.81 1.68
N THR A 247 11.73 3.02 2.06
CA THR A 247 12.37 3.79 3.12
C THR A 247 11.32 4.46 3.99
N VAL A 248 11.61 4.57 5.29
CA VAL A 248 10.81 5.29 6.28
C VAL A 248 11.58 6.54 6.70
N ASP A 249 10.99 7.73 6.55
CA ASP A 249 11.53 8.98 7.10
C ASP A 249 11.03 9.17 8.54
N LEU A 250 11.91 8.91 9.50
CA LEU A 250 11.61 8.99 10.93
C LEU A 250 11.26 10.42 11.38
N LYS A 251 11.77 11.44 10.69
CA LYS A 251 11.41 12.83 10.97
C LYS A 251 9.97 13.11 10.57
N GLU A 252 9.53 12.56 9.43
CA GLU A 252 8.14 12.71 8.99
C GLU A 252 7.18 11.87 9.85
N VAL A 253 7.60 10.67 10.27
CA VAL A 253 6.85 9.89 11.29
C VAL A 253 6.65 10.73 12.54
N ALA A 254 7.72 11.32 13.07
CA ALA A 254 7.66 12.15 14.27
C ALA A 254 6.77 13.39 14.11
N LYS A 255 6.83 14.05 12.94
CA LYS A 255 5.96 15.18 12.61
C LYS A 255 4.49 14.78 12.52
N ASN A 256 4.19 13.60 11.98
CA ASN A 256 2.81 13.13 11.81
C ASN A 256 2.18 12.59 13.11
N LEU A 257 3.00 12.08 14.03
CA LEU A 257 2.54 11.62 15.35
C LEU A 257 2.52 12.72 16.41
N GLY A 258 3.38 13.73 16.29
CA GLY A 258 3.49 14.81 17.26
C GLY A 258 2.39 15.88 17.09
N ASP A 259 2.03 16.49 18.21
CA ASP A 259 1.26 17.75 18.27
C ASP A 259 2.15 19.00 18.39
N GLY A 260 3.48 18.81 18.27
CA GLY A 260 4.49 19.86 18.37
C GLY A 260 5.26 19.91 19.70
N SER A 261 4.99 19.03 20.67
CA SER A 261 5.65 19.07 21.99
C SER A 261 6.59 17.89 22.29
N THR A 262 6.22 16.65 21.97
CA THR A 262 7.06 15.45 22.18
C THR A 262 6.77 14.34 21.17
N LEU A 263 7.79 13.62 20.72
CA LEU A 263 7.64 12.42 19.90
C LEU A 263 7.03 11.29 20.74
N ASP A 264 5.90 10.75 20.31
CA ASP A 264 5.42 9.45 20.80
C ASP A 264 6.34 8.34 20.24
N LEU A 265 7.37 8.01 21.02
CA LEU A 265 8.39 7.06 20.63
C LEU A 265 7.83 5.65 20.51
N GLU A 266 6.89 5.27 21.37
CA GLU A 266 6.26 3.95 21.35
C GLU A 266 5.45 3.76 20.08
N ALA A 267 4.58 4.73 19.74
CA ALA A 267 3.83 4.71 18.50
C ALA A 267 4.76 4.74 17.27
N ALA A 268 5.83 5.55 17.30
CA ALA A 268 6.80 5.59 16.20
C ALA A 268 7.48 4.22 15.99
N ARG A 269 7.84 3.52 17.08
CA ARG A 269 8.45 2.18 17.04
C ARG A 269 7.47 1.13 16.52
N GLU A 270 6.24 1.12 17.04
CA GLU A 270 5.19 0.19 16.60
C GLU A 270 4.88 0.36 15.11
N LEU A 271 4.60 1.59 14.68
CA LEU A 271 4.23 1.87 13.29
C LEU A 271 5.39 1.56 12.32
N THR A 272 6.62 1.96 12.66
CA THR A 272 7.78 1.68 11.81
C THR A 272 8.07 0.18 11.75
N GLY A 273 8.07 -0.50 12.90
CA GLY A 273 8.28 -1.94 12.97
C GLY A 273 7.24 -2.74 12.19
N GLN A 274 5.96 -2.42 12.40
CA GLN A 274 4.86 -3.10 11.72
C GLN A 274 4.86 -2.79 10.22
N PHE A 275 5.27 -1.60 9.79
CA PHE A 275 5.47 -1.32 8.37
C PHE A 275 6.54 -2.21 7.76
N LEU A 276 7.72 -2.34 8.40
CA LEU A 276 8.82 -3.16 7.91
C LEU A 276 8.40 -4.64 7.80
N LEU A 277 7.78 -5.20 8.84
CA LEU A 277 7.24 -6.57 8.81
C LEU A 277 6.17 -6.74 7.74
N SER A 278 5.23 -5.81 7.63
CA SER A 278 4.19 -5.88 6.59
C SER A 278 4.77 -5.75 5.19
N PHE A 279 5.85 -4.99 5.01
CA PHE A 279 6.55 -4.94 3.72
C PHE A 279 7.22 -6.28 3.43
N ILE A 280 7.85 -6.93 4.41
CA ILE A 280 8.47 -8.25 4.23
C ILE A 280 7.43 -9.32 3.86
N GLU A 281 6.30 -9.36 4.57
CA GLU A 281 5.37 -10.50 4.59
C GLU A 281 4.21 -10.41 3.60
N SER A 282 3.86 -9.20 3.14
CA SER A 282 2.77 -9.03 2.17
C SER A 282 3.15 -9.53 0.77
N LEU A 283 2.14 -9.73 -0.09
CA LEU A 283 2.29 -9.97 -1.53
C LEU A 283 1.09 -9.39 -2.30
N PRO A 284 1.26 -8.82 -3.51
CA PRO A 284 0.14 -8.47 -4.37
C PRO A 284 -0.78 -9.68 -4.64
N GLN A 285 -2.08 -9.41 -4.67
CA GLN A 285 -3.10 -10.46 -4.72
C GLN A 285 -3.65 -10.73 -6.13
N ALA A 286 -3.09 -10.12 -7.17
CA ALA A 286 -3.54 -10.31 -8.55
C ALA A 286 -3.25 -11.75 -9.02
N LYS A 287 -4.24 -12.38 -9.66
CA LYS A 287 -4.16 -13.75 -10.23
C LYS A 287 -3.66 -14.85 -9.27
N LYS A 288 -3.55 -14.56 -7.97
CA LYS A 288 -3.02 -15.50 -6.96
C LYS A 288 -3.78 -16.82 -6.89
N ASN A 289 -5.09 -16.83 -7.11
CA ASN A 289 -5.90 -18.04 -7.00
C ASN A 289 -5.60 -19.02 -8.14
N SER A 290 -5.03 -18.54 -9.25
CA SER A 290 -4.65 -19.36 -10.39
C SER A 290 -3.23 -19.91 -10.27
N THR A 291 -2.35 -19.26 -9.50
CA THR A 291 -0.91 -19.61 -9.48
C THR A 291 -0.26 -19.76 -8.10
N ALA A 292 -1.00 -19.47 -7.02
CA ALA A 292 -0.55 -19.55 -5.62
C ALA A 292 0.89 -19.02 -5.36
N PRO A 293 1.22 -17.76 -5.70
CA PRO A 293 2.61 -17.27 -5.74
C PRO A 293 3.18 -16.89 -4.36
N HIS A 294 2.76 -17.56 -3.30
CA HIS A 294 3.07 -17.22 -1.91
C HIS A 294 4.50 -17.61 -1.54
N THR A 295 5.43 -16.65 -1.59
CA THR A 295 6.84 -16.84 -1.25
C THR A 295 7.31 -15.91 -0.14
N LEU A 296 8.43 -16.27 0.49
CA LEU A 296 9.17 -15.38 1.39
C LEU A 296 10.34 -14.72 0.67
N PRO A 297 10.77 -13.53 1.11
CA PRO A 297 12.08 -12.97 0.78
C PRO A 297 13.22 -13.94 1.08
N HIS A 298 14.16 -14.06 0.14
CA HIS A 298 15.39 -14.82 0.38
C HIS A 298 16.46 -13.96 1.05
N LEU A 299 16.43 -12.63 0.84
CA LEU A 299 17.23 -11.65 1.56
C LEU A 299 16.34 -10.47 1.97
N VAL A 300 16.47 -10.05 3.23
CA VAL A 300 16.00 -8.77 3.75
C VAL A 300 17.20 -8.08 4.41
N HIS A 301 17.54 -6.89 3.94
CA HIS A 301 18.57 -6.04 4.53
C HIS A 301 17.94 -4.73 4.98
N VAL A 302 18.24 -4.31 6.22
CA VAL A 302 17.75 -3.07 6.81
C VAL A 302 18.95 -2.21 7.22
N ALA A 303 18.93 -0.94 6.79
CA ALA A 303 19.95 0.03 7.16
C ALA A 303 19.32 1.29 7.76
N VAL A 304 19.89 1.77 8.87
CA VAL A 304 19.52 3.04 9.49
C VAL A 304 20.54 4.09 9.08
N ARG A 305 20.08 5.17 8.47
CA ARG A 305 20.93 6.22 7.91
C ARG A 305 20.64 7.58 8.52
N SER A 306 21.66 8.40 8.66
CA SER A 306 21.53 9.77 9.18
C SER A 306 21.35 10.84 8.10
N ASP A 307 21.58 10.51 6.83
CA ASP A 307 21.74 11.49 5.76
C ASP A 307 20.58 11.50 4.74
N ARG A 308 20.46 10.42 3.96
CA ARG A 308 19.53 10.26 2.83
C ARG A 308 19.08 8.81 2.70
N PRO A 309 17.91 8.54 2.09
CA PRO A 309 17.58 7.20 1.65
C PRO A 309 18.46 6.81 0.45
N LEU A 310 18.78 5.52 0.36
CA LEU A 310 19.65 4.97 -0.68
C LEU A 310 19.08 3.66 -1.22
N SER A 311 18.59 3.67 -2.46
CA SER A 311 18.21 2.44 -3.16
C SER A 311 19.44 1.77 -3.79
N PHE A 312 19.50 0.45 -3.71
CA PHE A 312 20.48 -0.39 -4.43
C PHE A 312 19.99 -0.86 -5.80
N ALA A 313 18.97 -0.21 -6.38
CA ALA A 313 18.48 -0.56 -7.72
C ALA A 313 19.59 -0.56 -8.79
N ALA A 314 20.56 0.35 -8.67
CA ALA A 314 21.69 0.47 -9.58
C ALA A 314 22.69 -0.71 -9.49
N ALA A 315 22.62 -1.55 -8.45
CA ALA A 315 23.33 -2.83 -8.42
C ALA A 315 22.90 -3.77 -9.56
N PHE A 316 21.69 -3.53 -10.09
CA PHE A 316 21.10 -4.32 -11.16
C PHE A 316 20.92 -3.49 -12.42
N GLU A 317 21.70 -2.44 -12.65
CA GLU A 317 21.72 -1.80 -13.96
C GLU A 317 22.17 -2.83 -15.01
N GLU A 318 23.34 -3.43 -14.81
CA GLU A 318 23.73 -4.64 -15.52
C GLU A 318 22.80 -5.82 -15.10
N PRO A 319 22.15 -6.51 -16.06
CA PRO A 319 21.23 -7.59 -15.74
C PRO A 319 21.97 -8.82 -15.19
N VAL A 320 21.51 -9.32 -14.03
CA VAL A 320 22.10 -10.49 -13.39
C VAL A 320 22.02 -11.71 -14.31
N GLN A 321 23.16 -12.34 -14.57
CA GLN A 321 23.24 -13.58 -15.36
C GLN A 321 22.98 -14.80 -14.48
N ALA A 322 22.36 -15.85 -15.03
CA ALA A 322 22.11 -17.09 -14.30
C ALA A 322 23.41 -17.75 -13.81
N ALA A 323 23.40 -18.34 -12.61
CA ALA A 323 24.50 -19.13 -12.10
C ALA A 323 24.74 -20.39 -12.96
N ALA A 324 25.94 -21.00 -12.84
CA ALA A 324 26.32 -22.16 -13.66
C ALA A 324 25.37 -23.37 -13.50
N ASN A 325 24.77 -23.52 -12.32
CA ASN A 325 23.77 -24.54 -11.99
C ASN A 325 22.32 -24.02 -12.06
N GLY A 326 22.11 -22.84 -12.66
CA GLY A 326 20.82 -22.17 -12.75
C GLY A 326 20.50 -21.26 -11.56
N GLY A 327 19.52 -20.37 -11.77
CA GLY A 327 19.03 -19.44 -10.76
C GLY A 327 19.76 -18.10 -10.73
N PHE A 328 19.02 -17.08 -10.26
CA PHE A 328 19.47 -15.68 -10.20
C PHE A 328 19.65 -15.17 -8.77
N VAL A 329 19.01 -15.80 -7.78
CA VAL A 329 18.92 -15.28 -6.41
C VAL A 329 20.29 -15.12 -5.76
N GLY A 330 21.15 -16.14 -5.81
CA GLY A 330 22.46 -16.08 -5.15
C GLY A 330 23.34 -14.94 -5.67
N ARG A 331 23.39 -14.74 -7.00
CA ARG A 331 24.11 -13.62 -7.61
C ARG A 331 23.46 -12.28 -7.31
N SER A 332 22.12 -12.22 -7.36
CA SER A 332 21.39 -11.00 -6.99
C SER A 332 21.69 -10.55 -5.56
N VAL A 333 21.80 -11.50 -4.64
CA VAL A 333 22.16 -11.25 -3.23
C VAL A 333 23.62 -10.79 -3.12
N ALA A 334 24.54 -11.40 -3.86
CA ALA A 334 25.94 -10.98 -3.89
C ALA A 334 26.11 -9.56 -4.44
N ASP A 335 25.35 -9.18 -5.47
CA ASP A 335 25.40 -7.84 -6.05
C ASP A 335 24.86 -6.78 -5.08
N VAL A 336 23.86 -7.12 -4.26
CA VAL A 336 23.40 -6.25 -3.15
C VAL A 336 24.50 -6.03 -2.11
N ASP A 337 25.18 -7.10 -1.68
CA ASP A 337 26.29 -7.02 -0.71
C ASP A 337 27.45 -6.17 -1.26
N ALA A 338 27.86 -6.42 -2.50
CA ALA A 338 28.93 -5.67 -3.16
C ALA A 338 28.57 -4.19 -3.36
N TYR A 339 27.34 -3.90 -3.81
CA TYR A 339 26.89 -2.53 -4.02
C TYR A 339 26.72 -1.77 -2.70
N ALA A 340 26.25 -2.43 -1.63
CA ALA A 340 26.17 -1.84 -0.31
C ALA A 340 27.54 -1.35 0.16
N ASN A 341 28.59 -2.16 -0.01
CA ASN A 341 29.96 -1.76 0.31
C ASN A 341 30.41 -0.54 -0.49
N ALA A 342 30.29 -0.61 -1.81
CA ALA A 342 30.78 0.43 -2.72
C ALA A 342 30.05 1.75 -2.46
N ALA A 343 28.72 1.73 -2.41
CA ALA A 343 27.90 2.92 -2.24
C ALA A 343 28.10 3.56 -0.85
N ASN A 344 28.17 2.76 0.21
CA ASN A 344 28.39 3.29 1.57
C ASN A 344 29.82 3.83 1.74
N THR A 345 30.82 3.19 1.13
CA THR A 345 32.20 3.71 1.12
C THR A 345 32.27 5.07 0.43
N LEU A 346 31.62 5.22 -0.73
CA LEU A 346 31.59 6.48 -1.49
C LEU A 346 30.85 7.60 -0.75
N LEU A 347 29.76 7.27 -0.06
CA LEU A 347 28.96 8.25 0.67
C LEU A 347 29.55 8.62 2.04
N GLY A 348 30.43 7.80 2.59
CA GLY A 348 30.94 7.93 3.96
C GLY A 348 30.30 6.86 4.86
N PRO A 349 31.06 5.87 5.34
CA PRO A 349 30.52 4.77 6.14
C PRO A 349 29.93 5.24 7.48
N GLU A 350 30.37 6.38 7.99
CA GLU A 350 29.88 6.99 9.23
C GLU A 350 28.39 7.41 9.18
N ARG A 351 27.79 7.45 7.98
CA ARG A 351 26.39 7.81 7.78
C ARG A 351 25.43 6.64 7.95
N VAL A 352 25.96 5.42 7.97
CA VAL A 352 25.22 4.19 8.26
C VAL A 352 25.36 3.92 9.75
N LEU A 353 24.29 4.21 10.50
CA LEU A 353 24.26 4.04 11.96
C LEU A 353 24.01 2.59 12.37
N HIS A 354 23.30 1.84 11.53
CA HIS A 354 23.04 0.42 11.69
C HIS A 354 22.89 -0.23 10.32
N ALA A 355 23.38 -1.45 10.18
CA ALA A 355 23.13 -2.32 9.03
C ALA A 355 23.05 -3.76 9.52
N ALA A 356 22.01 -4.47 9.08
CA ALA A 356 21.78 -5.86 9.42
C ALA A 356 20.96 -6.56 8.34
N HIS A 357 21.01 -7.88 8.31
CA HIS A 357 20.22 -8.67 7.37
C HIS A 357 19.66 -9.96 7.98
N ALA A 358 18.62 -10.48 7.35
CA ALA A 358 18.12 -11.83 7.52
C ALA A 358 17.99 -12.45 6.13
N SER A 359 18.50 -13.66 5.97
CA SER A 359 18.54 -14.34 4.67
C SER A 359 18.53 -15.85 4.83
N LEU A 360 18.19 -16.54 3.75
CA LEU A 360 18.63 -17.94 3.59
C LEU A 360 20.16 -18.03 3.62
N ASP A 361 20.69 -19.24 3.68
CA ASP A 361 22.14 -19.44 3.70
C ASP A 361 22.74 -19.07 2.33
N PHE A 362 23.47 -17.96 2.32
CA PHE A 362 24.30 -17.51 1.21
C PHE A 362 25.74 -17.38 1.69
N ASP A 363 26.67 -17.82 0.86
CA ASP A 363 28.09 -17.71 1.18
C ASP A 363 28.53 -16.24 1.14
N LYS A 364 29.37 -15.85 2.12
CA LYS A 364 30.24 -14.65 2.05
C LYS A 364 29.52 -13.30 1.97
N LEU A 365 28.40 -13.10 2.67
CA LEU A 365 27.85 -11.75 2.88
C LEU A 365 28.70 -11.01 3.92
N GLN A 366 29.41 -9.96 3.49
CA GLN A 366 30.39 -9.25 4.35
C GLN A 366 29.94 -7.83 4.71
N TYR A 367 29.11 -7.20 3.89
CA TYR A 367 28.86 -5.77 3.93
C TYR A 367 27.39 -5.41 4.26
N LEU A 368 26.54 -6.41 4.47
CA LEU A 368 25.16 -6.25 4.94
C LEU A 368 25.02 -6.30 6.48
N GLY A 369 26.14 -6.17 7.20
CA GLY A 369 26.17 -6.15 8.66
C GLY A 369 25.77 -7.47 9.34
N LYS A 370 25.27 -7.40 10.58
CA LYS A 370 24.99 -8.59 11.40
C LYS A 370 23.83 -9.40 10.80
N ARG A 371 24.03 -10.72 10.67
CA ARG A 371 22.96 -11.66 10.32
C ARG A 371 22.06 -11.94 11.52
N HIS A 372 20.75 -11.83 11.34
CA HIS A 372 19.72 -12.22 12.28
C HIS A 372 19.01 -13.51 11.82
N SER A 373 18.52 -14.30 12.77
CA SER A 373 17.85 -15.59 12.52
C SER A 373 16.38 -15.46 12.12
N SER A 374 15.76 -14.29 12.29
CA SER A 374 14.36 -14.04 11.93
C SER A 374 14.14 -12.60 11.46
N PHE A 375 13.09 -12.37 10.68
CA PHE A 375 12.70 -11.03 10.24
C PHE A 375 12.32 -10.13 11.41
N LYS A 376 11.67 -10.65 12.44
CA LYS A 376 11.36 -9.89 13.65
C LYS A 376 12.63 -9.41 14.35
N ALA A 377 13.60 -10.31 14.58
CA ALA A 377 14.85 -9.94 15.25
C ALA A 377 15.68 -8.93 14.44
N LEU A 378 15.59 -8.99 13.10
CA LEU A 378 16.19 -7.98 12.21
C LEU A 378 15.52 -6.61 12.37
N VAL A 379 14.18 -6.58 12.36
CA VAL A 379 13.40 -5.34 12.51
C VAL A 379 13.65 -4.71 13.89
N ASP A 380 13.55 -5.51 14.95
CA ASP A 380 13.79 -5.04 16.32
C ASP A 380 15.18 -4.40 16.46
N SER A 381 16.23 -5.02 15.90
CA SER A 381 17.60 -4.49 16.00
C SER A 381 17.78 -3.16 15.27
N ALA A 382 17.08 -2.96 14.14
CA ALA A 382 17.08 -1.69 13.44
C ALA A 382 16.34 -0.61 14.23
N LEU A 383 15.21 -0.95 14.86
CA LEU A 383 14.44 -0.02 15.69
C LEU A 383 15.21 0.42 16.93
N ASP A 384 15.96 -0.48 17.57
CA ASP A 384 16.79 -0.17 18.75
C ASP A 384 17.82 0.93 18.48
N VAL A 385 18.31 1.05 17.24
CA VAL A 385 19.19 2.15 16.83
C VAL A 385 18.39 3.34 16.29
N ALA A 386 17.36 3.10 15.47
CA ALA A 386 16.59 4.14 14.80
C ALA A 386 15.78 5.02 15.76
N LEU A 387 15.25 4.40 16.82
CA LEU A 387 14.29 4.98 17.75
C LEU A 387 14.67 4.58 19.18
N ALA A 388 15.94 4.81 19.53
CA ALA A 388 16.46 4.55 20.87
C ALA A 388 15.79 5.46 21.91
N GLU A 389 15.47 4.91 23.08
CA GLU A 389 15.12 5.73 24.24
C GLU A 389 16.33 6.57 24.64
N ALA A 390 16.12 7.85 24.97
CA ALA A 390 17.18 8.65 25.55
C ALA A 390 17.66 7.97 26.85
N PRO A 391 18.97 7.97 27.16
CA PRO A 391 19.41 7.51 28.46
C PRO A 391 18.70 8.33 29.54
N GLN A 392 17.98 7.64 30.43
CA GLN A 392 17.29 8.24 31.58
C GLN A 392 18.28 8.90 32.54
#